data_AF-A0A3A9BMB5-F1
#
_entry.id   AF-A0A3A9BMB5-F1
#
_cell.length_a   1.000
_cell.length_b   1.000
_cell.length_c   1.000
_cell.angle_alpha   90.00
_cell.angle_beta   90.00
_cell.angle_gamma   90.00
#
_symmetry.space_group_name_H-M   'P 1'
#
loop_
_entity.id
_entity.type
_entity.pdbx_description
1 polymer ?
#
loop_
_entity_poly.entity_id
_entity_poly.type
_entity_poly.pdbx_seq_one_letter_code
_entity_poly.pdbx_strand_id
1 'polypeptide(L)'
;MTGKEWDISDQELVEILWREFAVEIDDPCAKELERARMSLDVYKDVGEFLEQTRWRKDNPELAEESYLTENRICRWIYGRFVYFSWLLWESDGKKTVR
;
A
#
# COMPACT_ATOMS: atom_id res chain seq x y z
N MET A 1 -8.62 10.64 -7.61
CA MET A 1 -8.67 9.65 -6.53
C MET A 1 -7.56 9.98 -5.55
N THR A 2 -7.91 10.68 -4.47
CA THR A 2 -6.97 11.15 -3.44
C THR A 2 -6.76 10.06 -2.39
N GLY A 3 -5.81 9.16 -2.65
CA GLY A 3 -5.03 8.60 -1.54
C GLY A 3 -4.24 9.78 -0.96
N LYS A 4 -4.43 10.06 0.33
CA LYS A 4 -3.82 11.24 0.97
C LYS A 4 -2.31 11.20 0.76
N GLU A 5 -1.74 12.30 0.29
CA GLU A 5 -0.30 12.52 0.19
C GLU A 5 0.32 12.18 1.56
N TRP A 6 1.07 11.09 1.61
CA TRP A 6 1.74 10.64 2.81
C TRP A 6 3.13 11.27 2.82
N ASP A 7 3.28 12.27 3.70
CA ASP A 7 4.51 13.04 3.82
C ASP A 7 5.58 12.20 4.53
N ILE A 8 6.27 11.37 3.75
CA ILE A 8 7.43 10.58 4.14
C ILE A 8 8.55 10.80 3.13
N SER A 9 9.78 10.84 3.62
CA SER A 9 10.97 10.92 2.77
C SER A 9 11.14 9.67 1.90
N ASP A 10 11.94 9.79 0.84
CA ASP A 10 12.26 8.64 -0.03
C ASP A 10 13.01 7.53 0.74
N GLN A 11 13.85 7.90 1.70
CA GLN A 11 14.53 6.94 2.56
C GLN A 11 13.51 6.17 3.43
N GLU A 12 12.59 6.88 4.08
CA GLU A 12 11.54 6.25 4.90
C GLU A 12 10.66 5.34 4.05
N LEU A 13 10.31 5.75 2.83
CA LEU A 13 9.55 4.92 1.89
C LEU A 13 10.25 3.57 1.62
N VAL A 14 11.55 3.60 1.29
CA VAL A 14 12.32 2.38 1.04
C VAL A 14 12.39 1.50 2.29
N GLU A 15 12.64 2.09 3.47
CA GLU A 15 12.69 1.35 4.73
C GLU A 15 11.35 0.69 5.07
N ILE A 16 10.23 1.40 4.87
CA ILE A 16 8.88 0.90 5.09
C ILE A 16 8.59 -0.26 4.14
N LEU A 17 8.88 -0.12 2.86
CA LEU A 17 8.66 -1.17 1.87
C LEU A 17 9.41 -2.45 2.22
N TRP A 18 10.68 -2.33 2.60
CA TRP A 18 11.50 -3.48 2.96
C TRP A 18 11.00 -4.15 4.25
N ARG A 19 10.75 -3.39 5.31
CA ARG A 19 10.38 -3.95 6.63
C ARG A 19 8.96 -4.46 6.69
N GLU A 20 8.03 -3.69 6.18
CA GLU A 20 6.59 -3.90 6.42
C GLU A 20 5.95 -4.76 5.32
N PHE A 21 6.47 -4.66 4.10
CA PHE A 21 5.93 -5.32 2.91
C PHE A 21 6.90 -6.32 2.24
N ALA A 22 8.15 -6.42 2.72
CA ALA A 22 9.20 -7.25 2.11
C ALA A 22 9.43 -6.96 0.61
N VAL A 23 9.41 -5.66 0.27
CA VAL A 23 9.74 -5.15 -1.06
C VAL A 23 11.11 -4.47 -0.98
N GLU A 24 12.08 -5.00 -1.71
CA GLU A 24 13.42 -4.44 -1.79
C GLU A 24 13.57 -3.58 -3.05
N ILE A 25 14.23 -2.43 -2.90
CA ILE A 25 14.58 -1.53 -4.00
C ILE A 25 16.09 -1.34 -3.95
N ASP A 26 16.82 -2.11 -4.77
CA ASP A 26 18.28 -2.17 -4.74
C ASP A 26 18.95 -0.84 -5.15
N ASP A 27 18.41 -0.18 -6.17
CA ASP A 27 18.89 1.11 -6.69
C ASP A 27 17.71 2.11 -6.80
N PRO A 28 17.36 2.80 -5.70
CA PRO A 28 16.22 3.69 -5.65
C PRO A 28 16.47 4.93 -6.54
N CYS A 29 15.93 4.89 -7.75
CA CYS A 29 15.85 6.04 -8.65
C CYS A 29 14.46 6.67 -8.63
N ALA A 30 14.32 7.88 -9.19
CA ALA A 30 13.05 8.62 -9.21
C ALA A 30 11.87 7.79 -9.75
N LYS A 31 12.08 6.95 -10.78
CA LYS A 31 11.06 6.08 -11.35
C LYS A 31 10.62 4.97 -10.38
N GLU A 32 11.56 4.35 -9.68
CA GLU A 32 11.29 3.29 -8.70
C GLU A 32 10.55 3.85 -7.48
N LEU A 33 10.97 5.02 -7.02
CA LEU A 33 10.31 5.75 -5.93
C LEU A 33 8.90 6.20 -6.31
N GLU A 34 8.69 6.68 -7.53
CA GLU A 34 7.36 7.01 -8.04
C GLU A 34 6.46 5.77 -8.09
N ARG A 35 6.97 4.65 -8.63
CA ARG A 35 6.24 3.36 -8.65
C ARG A 35 5.87 2.89 -7.25
N ALA A 36 6.80 2.98 -6.29
CA ALA A 36 6.58 2.68 -4.89
C ALA A 36 5.46 3.53 -4.29
N ARG A 37 5.51 4.85 -4.48
CA ARG A 37 4.47 5.78 -4.01
C ARG A 37 3.11 5.50 -4.65
N MET A 38 3.06 5.18 -5.94
CA MET A 38 1.83 4.84 -6.65
C MET A 38 1.21 3.52 -6.18
N SER A 39 2.03 2.61 -5.64
CA SER A 39 1.62 1.30 -5.15
C SER A 39 1.14 1.34 -3.69
N LEU A 40 1.30 2.46 -3.00
CA LEU A 40 0.80 2.65 -1.64
C LEU A 40 -0.48 3.49 -1.63
N ASP A 41 -1.45 3.07 -0.83
CA ASP A 41 -2.61 3.88 -0.48
C ASP A 41 -2.73 3.92 1.06
N VAL A 42 -3.02 5.10 1.60
CA VAL A 42 -3.04 5.35 3.05
C VAL A 42 -4.45 5.66 3.51
N TYR A 43 -4.91 4.88 4.49
CA TYR A 43 -6.22 4.98 5.12
C TYR A 43 -6.07 5.32 6.61
N LYS A 44 -7.11 5.91 7.19
CA LYS A 44 -7.20 6.22 8.62
C LYS A 44 -7.28 4.94 9.44
N ASP A 45 -8.06 3.98 8.98
CA ASP A 45 -8.33 2.72 9.67
C ASP A 45 -8.80 1.64 8.68
N VAL A 46 -9.01 0.42 9.21
CA VAL A 46 -9.49 -0.73 8.44
C VAL A 46 -10.86 -0.47 7.83
N GLY A 47 -11.74 0.26 8.52
CA GLY A 47 -13.07 0.62 8.02
C GLY A 47 -12.98 1.46 6.75
N GLU A 48 -12.19 2.53 6.79
CA GLU A 48 -11.95 3.38 5.61
C GLU A 48 -11.36 2.59 4.44
N PHE A 49 -10.40 1.69 4.70
CA PHE A 49 -9.88 0.79 3.69
C PHE A 49 -10.98 -0.08 3.06
N LEU A 50 -11.78 -0.79 3.87
CA LEU A 50 -12.81 -1.69 3.35
C LEU A 50 -13.98 -0.97 2.67
N GLU A 51 -14.23 0.30 2.99
CA GLU A 51 -15.25 1.12 2.33
C GLU A 51 -14.76 1.72 1.00
N GLN A 52 -13.52 2.22 0.98
CA GLN A 52 -12.94 2.85 -0.22
C GLN A 52 -12.41 1.83 -1.22
N THR A 53 -11.94 0.70 -0.73
CA THR A 53 -11.58 -0.44 -1.56
C THR A 53 -12.80 -1.35 -1.70
N ARG A 54 -12.97 -2.01 -2.85
CA ARG A 54 -13.98 -3.07 -2.97
C ARG A 54 -13.56 -4.36 -2.27
N TRP A 55 -12.56 -4.32 -1.40
CA TRP A 55 -11.94 -5.50 -0.81
C TRP A 55 -12.94 -6.42 -0.14
N ARG A 56 -13.80 -5.89 0.75
CA ARG A 56 -14.83 -6.69 1.43
C ARG A 56 -15.83 -7.31 0.45
N LYS A 57 -16.11 -6.65 -0.67
CA LYS A 57 -17.05 -7.15 -1.68
C LYS A 57 -16.43 -8.28 -2.49
N ASP A 58 -15.15 -8.14 -2.84
CA ASP A 58 -14.45 -9.08 -3.70
C ASP A 58 -13.87 -10.26 -2.90
N ASN A 59 -13.54 -10.06 -1.62
CA ASN A 59 -12.94 -11.03 -0.71
C ASN A 59 -13.60 -10.98 0.69
N PRO A 60 -14.89 -11.35 0.82
CA PRO A 60 -15.63 -11.18 2.07
C PRO A 60 -15.04 -11.97 3.24
N GLU A 61 -14.47 -13.15 2.99
CA GLU A 61 -13.80 -14.00 3.97
C GLU A 61 -12.39 -13.52 4.36
N LEU A 62 -11.82 -12.56 3.61
CA LEU A 62 -10.47 -12.03 3.81
C LEU A 62 -10.49 -10.57 4.29
N ALA A 63 -11.61 -10.12 4.85
CA ALA A 63 -11.82 -8.73 5.25
C ALA A 63 -11.47 -8.45 6.73
N GLU A 64 -11.00 -9.46 7.47
CA GLU A 64 -10.56 -9.25 8.85
C GLU A 64 -9.20 -8.54 8.92
N GLU A 65 -9.04 -7.66 9.91
CA GLU A 65 -7.80 -6.91 10.13
C GLU A 65 -6.60 -7.84 10.39
N SER A 66 -6.80 -8.90 11.17
CA SER A 66 -5.79 -9.92 11.44
C SER A 66 -5.27 -10.52 10.13
N TYR A 67 -6.16 -10.94 9.24
CA TYR A 67 -5.78 -11.48 7.95
C TYR A 67 -5.01 -10.48 7.09
N LEU A 68 -5.52 -9.25 6.97
CA LEU A 68 -4.90 -8.18 6.18
C LEU A 68 -3.48 -7.86 6.67
N THR A 69 -3.30 -7.84 8.00
CA THR A 69 -2.01 -7.53 8.61
C THR A 69 -1.07 -8.73 8.60
N GLU A 70 -1.48 -9.91 9.02
CA GLU A 70 -0.62 -11.11 9.05
C GLU A 70 -0.04 -11.43 7.66
N ASN A 71 -0.83 -11.23 6.60
CA ASN A 71 -0.43 -11.50 5.22
C ASN A 71 0.29 -10.32 4.53
N ARG A 72 0.67 -9.25 5.26
CA ARG A 72 1.36 -8.07 4.69
C ARG A 72 0.57 -7.37 3.57
N ILE A 73 -0.75 -7.51 3.56
CA ILE A 73 -1.62 -6.82 2.61
C ILE A 73 -1.73 -5.35 3.06
N CYS A 74 -1.98 -5.15 4.35
CA CYS A 74 -2.01 -3.85 4.98
C CYS A 74 -1.15 -3.81 6.25
N ARG A 75 -0.66 -2.62 6.62
CA ARG A 75 0.22 -2.40 7.78
C ARG A 75 -0.19 -1.15 8.54
N TRP A 76 -0.11 -1.21 9.86
CA TRP A 76 -0.27 -0.03 10.70
C TRP A 76 1.05 0.72 10.80
N ILE A 77 1.11 1.93 10.23
CA ILE A 77 2.32 2.75 10.20
C ILE A 77 1.94 4.17 10.62
N TYR A 78 2.57 4.67 11.69
CA TYR A 78 2.27 5.98 12.27
C TYR A 78 0.77 6.24 12.53
N GLY A 79 0.05 5.21 12.98
CA GLY A 79 -1.40 5.29 13.25
C GLY A 79 -2.28 5.35 12.00
N ARG A 80 -1.73 5.02 10.82
CA ARG A 80 -2.47 4.87 9.56
C ARG A 80 -2.47 3.44 9.08
N PHE A 81 -3.54 3.03 8.43
CA PHE A 81 -3.66 1.73 7.80
C PHE A 81 -3.20 1.84 6.35
N VAL A 82 -2.01 1.33 6.07
CA VAL A 82 -1.33 1.47 4.78
C VAL A 82 -1.48 0.19 3.99
N TYR A 83 -2.00 0.29 2.78
CA TYR A 83 -2.14 -0.83 1.84
C TYR A 83 -1.04 -0.76 0.78
N PHE A 84 -0.48 -1.91 0.43
CA PHE A 84 0.45 -2.03 -0.70
C PHE A 84 -0.16 -2.87 -1.83
N SER A 85 -0.24 -2.28 -3.02
CA SER A 85 -0.79 -2.90 -4.22
C SER A 85 0.29 -3.61 -5.02
N TRP A 86 0.42 -4.92 -4.82
CA TRP A 86 1.29 -5.79 -5.63
C TRP A 86 0.98 -5.71 -7.12
N LEU A 87 -0.30 -5.56 -7.48
CA LEU A 87 -0.70 -5.38 -8.88
C LEU A 87 -0.10 -4.13 -9.50
N LEU A 88 -0.05 -3.01 -8.77
CA LEU A 88 0.57 -1.78 -9.27
C LEU A 88 2.09 -1.90 -9.27
N TRP A 89 2.67 -2.54 -8.26
CA TRP A 89 4.10 -2.78 -8.19
C TRP A 89 4.62 -3.59 -9.38
N GLU A 90 3.96 -4.71 -9.69
CA GLU A 90 4.33 -5.60 -10.79
C GLU A 90 3.99 -5.05 -12.18
N SER A 91 3.02 -4.12 -12.29
CA SER A 91 2.59 -3.52 -13.56
C SER A 91 3.29 -2.21 -13.93
N ASP A 92 4.49 -1.96 -13.38
CA ASP A 92 5.26 -0.72 -13.54
C ASP A 92 4.52 0.54 -13.05
N GLY A 93 3.67 0.42 -12.03
CA GLY A 93 2.96 1.54 -11.41
C GLY A 93 1.80 2.10 -12.24
N LYS A 94 1.45 1.49 -13.38
CA LYS A 94 0.38 2.01 -14.23
C LYS A 94 -0.99 1.73 -13.62
N LYS A 95 -1.65 2.77 -13.10
CA LYS A 95 -3.08 2.69 -12.76
C LYS A 95 -3.88 2.51 -14.05
N THR A 96 -4.33 1.29 -14.35
CA THR A 96 -5.34 1.08 -15.38
C THR A 96 -6.63 1.75 -14.92
N VAL A 97 -6.94 2.90 -15.52
CA VAL A 97 -8.25 3.53 -15.39
C VAL A 97 -9.25 2.58 -16.05
N ARG A 98 -10.11 1.95 -15.24
CA ARG A 98 -11.34 1.31 -15.73
C ARG A 98 -12.49 2.28 -15.62
#